data_AF-A0A0N7L819-F1
#
_entry.id   AF-A0A0N7L819-F1
#
_cell.length_a   1.000
_cell.length_b   1.000
_cell.length_c   1.000
_cell.angle_alpha   90.00
_cell.angle_beta   90.00
_cell.angle_gamma   90.00
#
_symmetry.space_group_name_H-M   'P 1'
#
loop_
_entity.id
_entity.type
_entity.pdbx_description
1 polymer ?
#
loop_
_entity_poly.entity_id
_entity_poly.type
_entity_poly.pdbx_seq_one_letter_code
_entity_poly.pdbx_strand_id
1 'polypeptide(L)'
;MVGSGAVSDEGWKKQLSIQKLDGEIQQLKVALSELNTLKPMKTTYTKKANAFFLEKHDVIAKAKSSMLKELEENRYGIGLELRDIAQ
;
A
#
# COMPACT_ATOMS: atom_id res chain seq x y z
N MET A 1 11.98 -19.87 -35.47
CA MET A 1 12.12 -19.86 -34.00
C MET A 1 12.02 -18.42 -33.53
N VAL A 2 10.81 -17.97 -33.20
CA VAL A 2 10.55 -16.61 -32.70
C VAL A 2 9.60 -16.77 -31.53
N GLY A 3 10.00 -16.31 -30.34
CA GLY A 3 9.12 -16.39 -29.16
C GLY A 3 9.83 -16.36 -27.81
N SER A 4 10.90 -15.58 -27.65
CA SER A 4 11.54 -15.36 -26.34
C SER A 4 11.51 -13.90 -25.87
N GLY A 5 10.70 -13.05 -26.52
CA GLY A 5 10.48 -11.66 -26.10
C GLY A 5 9.28 -11.46 -25.17
N ALA A 6 8.54 -12.53 -24.87
CA ALA A 6 7.24 -12.47 -24.18
C ALA A 6 7.29 -12.79 -22.68
N VAL A 7 8.48 -12.91 -22.08
CA VAL A 7 8.67 -12.68 -20.63
C VAL A 7 8.62 -11.15 -20.43
N SER A 8 7.44 -10.62 -20.75
CA SER A 8 7.10 -9.43 -21.55
C SER A 8 6.82 -8.20 -20.70
N ASP A 9 6.71 -7.02 -21.31
CA ASP A 9 6.24 -5.76 -20.74
C ASP A 9 5.22 -5.85 -19.59
N GLU A 10 4.29 -6.82 -19.61
CA GLU A 10 3.33 -7.04 -18.53
C GLU A 10 3.96 -7.53 -17.23
N GLY A 11 4.92 -8.45 -17.27
CA GLY A 11 5.65 -8.92 -16.10
C GLY A 11 6.44 -7.78 -15.45
N TRP A 12 7.11 -6.97 -16.25
CA TRP A 12 7.83 -5.77 -15.79
C TRP A 12 6.89 -4.74 -15.14
N LYS A 13 5.74 -4.44 -15.78
CA LYS A 13 4.73 -3.51 -15.23
C LYS A 13 4.17 -4.01 -13.90
N LYS A 14 3.92 -5.31 -13.76
CA LYS A 14 3.44 -5.92 -12.51
C LYS A 14 4.52 -5.87 -11.42
N GLN A 15 5.78 -6.14 -11.73
CA GLN A 15 6.89 -5.99 -10.78
C GLN A 15 7.03 -4.54 -10.28
N LEU A 16 6.97 -3.57 -11.19
CA LEU A 16 7.00 -2.15 -10.83
C LEU A 16 5.81 -1.77 -9.93
N SER A 17 4.63 -2.35 -10.21
CA SER A 17 3.44 -2.15 -9.38
C SER A 17 3.61 -2.72 -7.98
N ILE A 18 4.21 -3.91 -7.83
CA ILE A 18 4.55 -4.48 -6.51
C ILE A 18 5.54 -3.58 -5.76
N GLN A 19 6.60 -3.10 -6.42
CA GLN A 19 7.58 -2.22 -5.75
C GLN A 19 6.92 -0.94 -5.23
N LYS A 20 6.01 -0.35 -6.01
CA LYS A 20 5.25 0.81 -5.58
C LYS A 20 4.34 0.49 -4.39
N LEU A 21 3.60 -0.63 -4.46
CA LEU A 21 2.73 -1.09 -3.38
C LEU A 21 3.53 -1.39 -2.10
N ASP A 22 4.67 -2.05 -2.19
CA ASP A 22 5.54 -2.35 -1.05
C ASP A 22 6.01 -1.05 -0.38
N GLY A 23 6.34 -0.01 -1.16
CA GLY A 23 6.66 1.32 -0.65
C GLY A 23 5.49 1.99 0.08
N GLU A 24 4.29 1.96 -0.51
CA GLU A 24 3.07 2.52 0.09
C GLU A 24 2.67 1.77 1.38
N ILE A 25 2.71 0.45 1.36
CA ILE A 25 2.47 -0.43 2.52
C ILE A 25 3.44 -0.08 3.65
N GLN A 26 4.74 0.05 3.35
CA GLN A 26 5.74 0.36 4.36
C GLN A 26 5.51 1.74 4.98
N GLN A 27 5.24 2.76 4.16
CA GLN A 27 4.94 4.11 4.66
C GLN A 27 3.70 4.11 5.55
N LEU A 28 2.66 3.37 5.17
CA LEU A 28 1.43 3.29 5.93
C LEU A 28 1.61 2.53 7.25
N LYS A 29 2.40 1.46 7.27
CA LYS A 29 2.80 0.75 8.50
C LYS A 29 3.56 1.65 9.46
N VAL A 30 4.51 2.43 8.95
CA VAL A 30 5.27 3.41 9.76
C VAL A 30 4.32 4.47 10.32
N ALA A 31 3.48 5.08 9.50
CA ALA A 31 2.53 6.10 9.94
C ALA A 31 1.53 5.57 11.00
N LEU A 32 1.05 4.35 10.85
CA LEU A 32 0.20 3.70 11.85
C LEU A 32 0.96 3.41 13.15
N SER A 33 2.20 2.96 13.06
CA SER A 33 3.05 2.74 14.23
C SER A 33 3.26 4.06 14.99
N GLU A 34 3.65 5.13 14.28
CA GLU A 34 3.81 6.47 14.85
C GLU A 34 2.52 6.97 15.49
N LEU A 35 1.39 6.82 14.79
CA LEU A 35 0.07 7.19 15.31
C LEU A 35 -0.24 6.47 16.63
N ASN A 36 -0.01 5.16 16.69
CA ASN A 36 -0.25 4.34 17.89
C ASN A 36 0.67 4.68 19.06
N THR A 37 1.84 5.30 18.82
CA THR A 37 2.70 5.81 19.92
C THR A 37 2.17 7.11 20.54
N LEU A 38 1.25 7.80 19.87
CA LEU A 38 0.65 9.03 20.39
C LEU A 38 -0.41 8.70 21.45
N LYS A 39 -0.51 9.56 22.46
CA LYS A 39 -1.61 9.48 23.43
C LYS A 39 -2.95 9.66 22.68
N PRO A 40 -3.99 8.86 22.95
CA PRO A 40 -5.28 8.91 22.24
C PRO A 40 -5.97 10.29 22.21
N MET A 41 -5.64 11.16 23.16
CA MET A 41 -6.19 12.53 23.27
C MET A 41 -5.38 13.60 22.51
N LYS A 42 -4.29 13.25 21.83
CA LYS A 42 -3.56 14.23 21.02
C LYS A 42 -4.31 14.53 19.72
N THR A 43 -4.46 15.82 19.45
CA THR A 43 -4.97 16.38 18.21
C THR A 43 -4.21 15.79 17.02
N THR A 44 -4.90 15.00 16.20
CA THR A 44 -4.31 14.34 15.04
C THR A 44 -4.91 14.93 13.76
N TYR A 45 -4.04 15.28 12.81
CA TYR A 45 -4.45 15.84 11.53
C TYR A 45 -4.23 14.85 10.41
N THR A 46 -5.19 14.73 9.51
CA THR A 46 -5.00 14.05 8.23
C THR A 46 -4.86 15.09 7.12
N LYS A 47 -3.87 14.92 6.24
CA LYS A 47 -3.74 15.74 5.03
C LYS A 47 -4.53 15.07 3.90
N LYS A 48 -5.46 15.80 3.30
CA LYS A 48 -6.18 15.40 2.09
C LYS A 48 -5.99 16.51 1.05
N ALA A 49 -5.26 16.20 -0.03
CA ALA A 49 -4.76 17.18 -0.98
C ALA A 49 -4.00 18.31 -0.27
N ASN A 50 -4.48 19.56 -0.35
CA ASN A 50 -3.85 20.73 0.26
C ASN A 50 -4.48 21.15 1.60
N ALA A 51 -5.44 20.39 2.12
CA ALA A 51 -6.13 20.69 3.36
C ALA A 51 -5.77 19.71 4.48
N PHE A 52 -5.73 20.22 5.71
CA PHE A 52 -5.55 19.43 6.93
C PHE A 52 -6.86 19.34 7.68
N PHE A 53 -7.29 18.13 8.02
CA PHE A 53 -8.53 17.86 8.73
C PHE A 53 -8.22 17.34 10.12
N LEU A 54 -8.88 17.91 11.12
CA LEU A 54 -8.85 17.39 12.48
C LEU A 54 -9.82 16.21 12.57
N GLU A 55 -9.29 15.02 12.83
CA GLU A 55 -10.08 13.80 12.98
C GLU A 55 -9.70 13.08 14.29
N LYS A 56 -10.63 12.29 14.83
CA LYS A 56 -10.35 11.49 16.04
C LYS A 56 -9.31 10.43 15.71
N HIS A 57 -8.32 10.27 16.60
CA HIS A 57 -7.26 9.26 16.50
C HIS A 57 -7.78 7.89 16.02
N ASP A 58 -8.78 7.34 16.70
CA ASP A 58 -9.28 5.98 16.42
C ASP A 58 -9.95 5.85 15.06
N VAL A 59 -10.57 6.92 14.58
CA VAL A 59 -11.18 6.97 13.24
C VAL A 59 -10.09 6.91 12.18
N ILE A 60 -9.02 7.68 12.38
CA ILE A 60 -7.86 7.68 11.48
C ILE A 60 -7.19 6.31 11.49
N ALA A 61 -6.89 5.77 12.68
CA ALA A 61 -6.23 4.48 12.84
C ALA A 61 -7.04 3.35 12.17
N LYS A 62 -8.36 3.32 12.37
CA LYS A 62 -9.25 2.35 11.72
C LYS A 62 -9.23 2.50 10.19
N ALA A 63 -9.42 3.72 9.67
CA ALA A 63 -9.44 3.96 8.24
C ALA A 63 -8.11 3.58 7.57
N LYS A 64 -6.98 3.94 8.19
CA LYS A 64 -5.63 3.62 7.70
C LYS A 64 -5.31 2.14 7.80
N SER A 65 -5.82 1.44 8.82
CA SER A 65 -5.68 -0.02 8.93
C SER A 65 -6.48 -0.76 7.85
N SER A 66 -7.70 -0.30 7.54
CA SER A 66 -8.48 -0.83 6.41
C SER A 66 -7.76 -0.63 5.08
N MET A 67 -7.24 0.57 4.82
CA MET A 67 -6.45 0.86 3.62
C MET A 67 -5.20 -0.02 3.52
N LEU A 68 -4.51 -0.26 4.64
CA LEU A 68 -3.34 -1.14 4.66
C LEU A 68 -3.71 -2.56 4.22
N LYS A 69 -4.82 -3.09 4.75
CA LYS A 69 -5.30 -4.42 4.40
C LYS A 69 -5.63 -4.55 2.91
N GLU A 70 -6.34 -3.57 2.35
CA GLU A 70 -6.67 -3.53 0.91
C GLU A 70 -5.41 -3.52 0.03
N LEU A 71 -4.37 -2.75 0.42
CA LEU A 71 -3.10 -2.71 -0.30
C LEU A 71 -2.34 -4.04 -0.21
N GLU A 72 -2.32 -4.67 0.96
CA GLU A 72 -1.70 -5.98 1.17
C GLU A 72 -2.38 -7.09 0.36
N GLU A 73 -3.73 -7.07 0.29
CA GLU A 73 -4.52 -7.99 -0.55
C GLU A 73 -4.23 -7.78 -2.04
N ASN A 74 -4.19 -6.53 -2.50
CA ASN A 74 -3.85 -6.20 -3.89
C ASN A 74 -2.43 -6.66 -4.25
N ARG A 75 -1.45 -6.36 -3.39
CA ARG A 75 -0.05 -6.79 -3.56
C ARG A 75 0.05 -8.31 -3.63
N TYR A 76 -0.70 -9.03 -2.79
CA TYR A 76 -0.76 -10.48 -2.83
C TYR A 76 -1.33 -10.99 -4.17
N GLY A 77 -2.43 -10.40 -4.64
CA GLY A 77 -3.05 -10.73 -5.93
C GLY A 77 -2.08 -10.59 -7.11
N ILE A 78 -1.41 -9.43 -7.24
CA ILE A 78 -0.40 -9.20 -8.30
C ILE A 78 0.77 -10.19 -8.16
N GLY A 79 1.15 -10.54 -6.93
CA GLY A 79 2.19 -11.54 -6.68
C GLY A 79 1.83 -12.94 -7.18
N LEU A 80 0.56 -13.35 -7.06
CA LEU A 80 0.08 -14.61 -7.63
C LEU A 80 0.12 -14.57 -9.16
N GLU A 81 -0.35 -13.48 -9.77
CA GLU A 81 -0.33 -13.34 -11.23
C GLU A 81 1.11 -13.36 -11.80
N LEU A 82 2.07 -12.76 -11.11
CA LEU A 82 3.48 -12.83 -11.50
C LEU A 82 4.06 -14.25 -11.42
N ARG A 83 3.65 -15.02 -10.42
CA ARG A 83 4.05 -16.42 -10.29
C ARG A 83 3.52 -17.22 -11.48
N ASP A 84 2.25 -17.03 -11.83
CA ASP A 84 1.60 -17.76 -12.92
C ASP A 84 2.19 -17.40 -14.29
N ILE A 85 2.65 -16.16 -14.49
CA ILE A 85 3.36 -15.72 -15.71
C ILE A 85 4.77 -16.33 -15.81
N ALA A 86 5.39 -16.67 -14.67
CA ALA A 86 6.75 -17.21 -14.62
C ALA A 86 6.81 -18.74 -14.76
N GLN A 87 5.68 -19.45 -14.73
CA GLN A 87 5.56 -20.90 -14.92
C GLN A 87 5.27 -21.25 -16.38
#